data_AF-A0A816N8B0-F1
#
_entry.id   AF-A0A816N8B0-F1
#
_cell.length_a   1.000
_cell.length_b   1.000
_cell.length_c   1.000
_cell.angle_alpha   90.00
_cell.angle_beta   90.00
_cell.angle_gamma   90.00
#
_symmetry.space_group_name_H-M   'P 1'
#
loop_
_entity.id
_entity.type
_entity.pdbx_description
1 polymer ?
#
loop_
_entity_poly.entity_id
_entity_poly.type
_entity_poly.pdbx_seq_one_letter_code
_entity_poly.pdbx_strand_id
1 'polypeptide(L)'
;MDKHMCVFAKQHTETRFVKIHAEKSPFLAEGLKIVVLPTLALIKNTKIDDYVVGFNELGGRDDYITEDLEERLARAQVIHYEGESSSHKPKSMTQARRSVRQSANSDSDSE
;
A
#
# COMPACT_ATOMS: atom_id res chain seq x y z
N MET A 1 -1.32 -16.70 -6.06
CA MET A 1 -2.08 -15.50 -5.60
C MET A 1 -3.51 -15.77 -5.09
N ASP A 2 -4.50 -16.10 -5.93
CA ASP A 2 -5.92 -16.23 -5.52
C ASP A 2 -6.13 -17.17 -4.32
N LYS A 3 -5.38 -18.29 -4.27
CA LYS A 3 -5.41 -19.26 -3.17
C LYS A 3 -5.07 -18.60 -1.81
N HIS A 4 -3.98 -17.83 -1.75
CA HIS A 4 -3.56 -17.14 -0.52
C HIS A 4 -4.55 -16.04 -0.14
N MET A 5 -5.05 -15.27 -1.10
CA MET A 5 -6.07 -14.24 -0.83
C MET A 5 -7.35 -14.82 -0.23
N CYS A 6 -7.76 -16.01 -0.66
CA CYS A 6 -8.94 -16.70 -0.11
C CYS A 6 -8.72 -17.16 1.34
N VAL A 7 -7.49 -17.53 1.69
CA VAL A 7 -7.13 -17.86 3.09
C VAL A 7 -7.17 -16.59 3.94
N PHE A 8 -6.51 -15.52 3.50
CA PHE A 8 -6.51 -14.25 4.22
C PHE A 8 -7.89 -13.65 4.37
N ALA A 9 -8.75 -13.72 3.36
CA ALA A 9 -10.11 -13.19 3.44
C ALA A 9 -10.96 -13.89 4.53
N LYS A 10 -10.62 -15.12 4.93
CA LYS A 10 -11.28 -15.83 6.02
C LYS A 10 -10.71 -15.48 7.39
N GLN A 11 -9.42 -15.16 7.46
CA GLN A 11 -8.72 -14.84 8.70
C GLN A 11 -8.85 -13.36 9.07
N HIS A 12 -8.72 -12.47 8.08
CA HIS A 12 -8.71 -11.02 8.25
C HIS A 12 -10.04 -10.40 7.81
N THR A 13 -10.98 -10.31 8.75
CA THR A 13 -12.30 -9.70 8.49
C THR A 13 -12.24 -8.17 8.46
N GLU A 14 -11.16 -7.59 9.00
CA GLU A 14 -10.88 -6.15 9.00
C GLU A 14 -10.56 -5.61 7.60
N THR A 15 -10.14 -6.48 6.68
CA THR A 15 -9.65 -6.11 5.35
C THR A 15 -10.56 -6.64 4.26
N ARG A 16 -10.92 -5.77 3.31
CA ARG A 16 -11.74 -6.16 2.17
C ARG A 16 -10.87 -6.65 1.01
N PHE A 17 -10.95 -7.93 0.72
CA PHE A 17 -10.31 -8.52 -0.45
C PHE A 17 -11.27 -8.50 -1.65
N VAL A 18 -10.85 -7.90 -2.76
CA VAL A 18 -11.65 -7.78 -3.99
C VAL A 18 -10.85 -8.30 -5.16
N LYS A 19 -11.47 -9.16 -5.98
CA LYS A 19 -10.89 -9.64 -7.23
C LYS A 19 -11.54 -8.94 -8.41
N ILE A 20 -10.71 -8.47 -9.34
CA ILE A 20 -11.15 -7.90 -10.61
C ILE A 20 -10.49 -8.64 -11.76
N HIS A 21 -11.21 -8.80 -12.86
CA HIS A 21 -10.64 -9.30 -14.12
C HIS A 21 -10.12 -8.12 -14.92
N ALA A 22 -8.79 -7.93 -14.97
CA ALA A 22 -8.18 -6.79 -15.64
C ALA A 22 -8.60 -6.65 -17.11
N GLU A 23 -8.65 -7.77 -17.85
CA GLU A 23 -9.02 -7.79 -19.27
C GLU A 23 -10.48 -7.40 -19.54
N LYS A 24 -11.39 -7.67 -18.59
CA LYS A 24 -12.81 -7.35 -18.72
C LYS A 24 -13.14 -5.94 -18.22
N SER A 25 -12.23 -5.33 -17.46
CA SER A 25 -12.43 -4.04 -16.79
C SER A 25 -11.26 -3.08 -17.11
N PRO A 26 -11.10 -2.66 -18.38
CA PRO A 26 -9.97 -1.83 -18.81
C PRO A 26 -9.91 -0.51 -18.04
N PHE A 27 -11.06 0.09 -17.71
CA PHE A 27 -11.13 1.33 -16.93
C PHE A 27 -10.42 1.22 -15.57
N LEU A 28 -10.60 0.11 -14.86
CA LEU A 28 -9.93 -0.11 -13.58
C LEU A 28 -8.47 -0.52 -13.78
N ALA A 29 -8.16 -1.29 -14.81
CA ALA A 29 -6.79 -1.69 -15.12
C ALA A 29 -5.91 -0.46 -15.43
N GLU A 30 -6.40 0.47 -16.25
CA GLU A 30 -5.72 1.73 -16.57
C GLU A 30 -5.67 2.67 -15.35
N GLY A 31 -6.78 2.83 -14.64
CA GLY A 31 -6.86 3.70 -13.45
C GLY A 31 -5.93 3.26 -12.32
N LEU A 32 -5.75 1.94 -12.13
CA LEU A 32 -4.81 1.36 -11.18
C LEU A 32 -3.42 1.12 -11.77
N LYS A 33 -3.18 1.45 -13.05
CA LYS A 33 -1.92 1.27 -13.77
C LYS A 33 -1.38 -0.16 -13.71
N ILE A 34 -2.25 -1.14 -13.91
CA ILE A 34 -1.88 -2.56 -13.93
C ILE A 34 -1.15 -2.87 -15.23
N VAL A 35 0.16 -3.10 -15.16
CA VAL A 35 1.00 -3.47 -16.32
C VAL A 35 1.31 -4.97 -16.35
N VAL A 36 1.43 -5.59 -15.17
CA VAL A 36 1.83 -6.99 -15.00
C VAL A 36 0.76 -7.72 -14.19
N LEU A 37 0.46 -8.96 -14.54
CA LEU A 37 -0.41 -9.81 -13.75
C LEU A 37 0.43 -10.91 -13.07
N PRO A 38 0.13 -11.28 -11.81
CA PRO A 38 -0.84 -10.65 -10.91
C PRO A 38 -0.35 -9.31 -10.34
N THR A 39 -1.24 -8.34 -10.10
CA THR A 39 -0.93 -7.10 -9.34
C THR A 39 -1.91 -6.97 -8.18
N LEU A 40 -1.39 -6.70 -6.97
CA LEU A 40 -2.19 -6.37 -5.79
C LEU A 40 -2.05 -4.87 -5.49
N ALA A 41 -3.16 -4.16 -5.47
CA ALA A 41 -3.21 -2.76 -5.04
C ALA A 41 -3.60 -2.69 -3.56
N LEU A 42 -2.74 -2.08 -2.75
CA LEU A 42 -2.95 -1.91 -1.32
C LEU A 42 -3.63 -0.56 -1.08
N ILE A 43 -4.88 -0.58 -0.64
CA ILE A 43 -5.71 0.61 -0.50
C ILE A 43 -6.01 0.85 0.98
N LYS A 44 -5.66 2.04 1.47
CA LYS A 44 -5.92 2.48 2.84
C LYS A 44 -6.49 3.90 2.81
N ASN A 45 -7.56 4.13 3.58
CA ASN A 45 -8.22 5.44 3.64
C ASN A 45 -8.56 6.02 2.25
N THR A 46 -9.09 5.20 1.34
CA THR A 46 -9.44 5.55 -0.05
C THR A 46 -8.28 5.95 -0.97
N LYS A 47 -7.05 5.80 -0.51
CA LYS A 47 -5.84 6.04 -1.31
C LYS A 47 -5.07 4.74 -1.50
N ILE A 48 -4.42 4.62 -2.65
CA ILE A 48 -3.51 3.52 -2.91
C ILE A 48 -2.20 3.86 -2.21
N ASP A 49 -1.83 3.03 -1.25
CA ASP A 49 -0.62 3.19 -0.45
C ASP A 49 0.58 2.55 -1.14
N ASP A 50 0.38 1.34 -1.69
CA ASP A 50 1.44 0.57 -2.32
C ASP A 50 0.89 -0.45 -3.35
N TYR A 51 1.77 -1.00 -4.17
CA TYR A 51 1.47 -2.07 -5.12
C TYR A 51 2.44 -3.22 -4.95
N VAL A 52 1.90 -4.44 -4.89
CA VAL A 52 2.71 -5.66 -5.02
C VAL A 52 2.56 -6.14 -6.46
N VAL A 53 3.62 -5.99 -7.25
CA VAL A 53 3.63 -6.32 -8.68
C VAL A 53 4.26 -7.68 -8.93
N GLY A 54 3.48 -8.62 -9.44
CA GLY A 54 3.91 -9.98 -9.75
C GLY A 54 4.37 -10.75 -8.52
N PHE A 55 5.49 -11.46 -8.67
CA PHE A 55 6.12 -12.28 -7.63
C PHE A 55 7.49 -11.75 -7.23
N ASN A 56 7.93 -10.61 -7.78
CA ASN A 56 9.29 -10.13 -7.60
C ASN A 56 9.61 -9.84 -6.13
N GLU A 57 8.63 -9.37 -5.37
CA GLU A 57 8.76 -9.13 -3.92
C GLU A 57 8.68 -10.39 -3.07
N LEU A 58 8.27 -11.52 -3.67
CA LEU A 58 8.12 -12.83 -3.03
C LEU A 58 9.19 -13.82 -3.53
N GLY A 59 10.34 -13.29 -3.99
CA GLY A 59 11.47 -14.11 -4.45
C GLY A 59 11.33 -14.67 -5.87
N GLY A 60 10.38 -14.17 -6.66
CA GLY A 60 10.22 -14.51 -8.08
C GLY A 60 9.66 -15.90 -8.36
N ARG A 61 9.14 -16.58 -7.33
CA ARG A 61 8.54 -17.92 -7.45
C ARG A 61 7.04 -17.84 -7.14
N ASP A 62 6.25 -18.69 -7.80
CA ASP A 62 4.80 -18.80 -7.53
C ASP A 62 4.53 -19.66 -6.28
N ASP A 63 5.46 -20.56 -5.92
CA ASP A 63 5.39 -21.41 -4.72
C ASP A 63 5.95 -20.69 -3.48
N TYR A 64 5.37 -19.56 -3.09
CA TYR A 64 5.73 -18.85 -1.86
C TYR A 64 4.81 -19.26 -0.70
N ILE A 65 5.32 -19.16 0.52
CA ILE A 65 4.54 -19.47 1.72
C ILE A 65 3.58 -18.32 2.03
N THR A 66 2.42 -18.66 2.60
CA THR A 66 1.39 -17.67 2.95
C THR A 66 1.94 -16.64 3.95
N GLU A 67 2.82 -17.06 4.85
CA GLU A 67 3.44 -16.21 5.88
C GLU A 67 4.24 -15.04 5.26
N ASP A 68 5.03 -15.27 4.20
CA ASP A 68 5.82 -14.21 3.55
C ASP A 68 4.93 -13.11 2.97
N LEU A 69 3.81 -13.51 2.36
CA LEU A 69 2.85 -12.56 1.80
C LEU A 69 2.07 -11.85 2.91
N GLU A 70 1.76 -12.56 4.00
CA GLU A 70 1.12 -11.99 5.19
C GLU A 70 2.00 -10.90 5.81
N GLU A 71 3.30 -11.18 6.01
CA GLU A 71 4.25 -10.21 6.53
C GLU A 71 4.34 -8.96 5.63
N ARG A 72 4.32 -9.14 4.30
CA ARG A 72 4.33 -8.00 3.36
C ARG A 72 3.07 -7.14 3.49
N LEU A 73 1.89 -7.76 3.59
CA LEU A 73 0.61 -7.06 3.78
C LEU A 73 0.51 -6.39 5.15
N ALA A 74 1.05 -7.03 6.19
CA ALA A 74 1.11 -6.52 7.55
C ALA A 74 2.06 -5.32 7.67
N ARG A 75 3.21 -5.34 6.98
CA ARG A 75 4.14 -4.19 6.89
C ARG A 75 3.47 -2.98 6.24
N ALA A 76 2.58 -3.20 5.27
CA ALA A 76 1.76 -2.14 4.68
C ALA A 76 0.57 -1.73 5.56
N GLN A 77 0.38 -2.37 6.73
CA GLN A 77 -0.72 -2.13 7.66
C GLN A 77 -2.10 -2.25 7.00
N VAL A 78 -2.23 -3.20 6.07
CA VAL A 78 -3.48 -3.50 5.38
C VAL A 78 -4.22 -4.66 6.05
N ILE A 79 -3.48 -5.54 6.75
CA ILE A 79 -4.01 -6.62 7.60
C ILE A 79 -3.39 -6.51 8.99
N HIS A 80 -4.04 -7.08 10.01
CA HIS A 80 -3.47 -7.23 11.34
C HIS A 80 -2.75 -8.57 11.47
N TYR A 81 -1.47 -8.55 11.82
CA TYR A 81 -0.69 -9.75 12.09
C TYR A 81 -0.80 -10.10 13.57
N GLU A 82 -1.33 -11.29 13.90
CA GLU A 82 -1.47 -11.77 15.29
C GLU A 82 -0.18 -12.41 15.85
N GLY A 83 0.89 -12.53 15.05
CA GLY A 83 2.19 -13.03 15.50
C GLY A 83 2.99 -11.95 16.24
N GLU A 84 2.99 -12.04 17.57
CA GLU A 84 3.76 -11.25 18.54
C GLU A 84 3.66 -9.72 18.42
N SER A 85 2.99 -9.14 19.41
CA SER A 85 2.96 -7.71 19.72
C SER A 85 4.32 -7.02 19.56
N SER A 86 4.48 -6.19 18.54
CA SER A 86 5.51 -5.14 18.57
C SER A 86 5.05 -3.89 17.82
N SER A 87 4.46 -2.96 18.56
CA SER A 87 4.78 -1.53 18.50
C SER A 87 5.19 -0.92 17.14
N HIS A 88 4.33 -0.91 16.12
CA HIS A 88 4.57 -0.11 14.92
C HIS A 88 3.65 1.10 14.93
N LYS A 89 4.09 2.16 15.63
CA LYS A 89 3.44 3.47 15.67
C LYS A 89 3.16 3.94 14.23
N PRO A 90 1.93 4.36 13.87
CA PRO A 90 1.71 5.01 12.59
C PRO A 90 2.57 6.27 12.54
N LYS A 91 3.48 6.36 11.56
CA LYS A 91 4.14 7.61 11.23
C LYS A 91 3.08 8.57 10.70
N SER A 92 2.54 9.39 11.60
CA SER A 92 1.77 10.58 11.25
C SER A 92 2.64 11.48 10.38
N MET A 93 2.50 11.40 9.06
CA MET A 93 2.92 12.47 8.17
C MET A 93 1.97 13.65 8.39
N THR A 94 2.20 14.42 9.44
CA THR A 94 1.68 15.78 9.56
C THR A 94 2.43 16.62 8.53
N GLN A 95 1.95 16.66 7.28
CA GLN A 95 2.42 17.68 6.35
C GLN A 95 1.95 19.04 6.86
N ALA A 96 2.91 19.78 7.40
CA ALA A 96 2.77 21.15 7.84
C ALA A 96 2.09 22.00 6.76
N ARG A 97 0.97 22.63 7.12
CA ARG A 97 0.36 23.69 6.32
C ARG A 97 1.33 24.87 6.28
N ARG A 98 2.13 24.98 5.22
CA ARG A 98 2.90 26.21 4.94
C ARG A 98 1.93 27.30 4.48
N SER A 99 1.42 28.05 5.46
CA SER A 99 0.81 29.37 5.24
C SER A 99 1.91 30.42 5.33
N VAL A 100 2.28 31.03 4.20
CA VAL A 100 3.12 32.24 4.19
C VAL A 100 2.48 33.22 3.21
N ARG A 101 1.61 34.07 3.74
CA ARG A 101 1.27 35.37 3.14
C ARG A 101 2.13 36.42 3.86
N GLN A 102 2.77 37.30 3.08
CA GLN A 102 3.38 38.58 3.48
C GLN A 102 4.64 38.47 4.37
N SER A 103 5.68 39.28 4.25
CA SER A 103 5.86 40.59 3.61
C SER A 103 7.35 41.01 3.61
N ALA A 104 7.66 41.98 2.74
CA ALA A 104 8.69 43.02 2.87
C ALA A 104 10.14 42.70 2.49
N ASN A 105 10.53 43.26 1.33
CA ASN A 105 11.88 43.74 1.04
C ASN A 105 12.42 44.57 2.22
N SER A 106 13.68 44.33 2.59
CA SER A 106 14.60 45.39 3.02
C SER A 106 16.01 44.98 2.61
N ASP A 107 16.50 45.73 1.63
CA ASP A 107 17.88 45.80 1.15
C ASP A 107 18.76 46.53 2.19
N SER A 108 20.09 46.41 2.01
CA SER A 108 21.14 47.36 2.43
C SER A 108 21.93 47.11 3.74
N ASP A 109 23.16 46.63 3.51
CA ASP A 109 24.50 47.21 3.84
C ASP A 109 25.16 47.21 5.23
N SER A 110 26.40 46.68 5.21
CA SER A 110 27.67 47.06 5.89
C SER A 110 27.76 46.87 7.42
N GLU A 111 28.86 46.38 8.03
CA GLU A 111 30.31 46.39 7.74
C GLU A 111 31.01 45.02 7.90
#